data_AF-A0A9E5MUL8-F1
#
_entry.id   AF-A0A9E5MUL8-F1
#
_cell.length_a   1.000
_cell.length_b   1.000
_cell.length_c   1.000
_cell.angle_alpha   90.00
_cell.angle_beta   90.00
_cell.angle_gamma   90.00
#
_symmetry.space_group_name_H-M   'P 1'
#
loop_
_entity.id
_entity.type
_entity.pdbx_description
1 polymer ?
#
loop_
_entity_poly.entity_id
_entity_poly.type
_entity_poly.pdbx_seq_one_letter_code
_entity_poly.pdbx_strand_id
1 'polypeptide(L)'
;MEGLWVPIAMFASLTVILSFFFWFRYRGRREMQQTIRSAIEKGQELTPELVESLGKPARPSKDKDLRYALVWLAIAIGFSAMGGAIGAAEAEEEVFLLMSGVAAFPFMLGLAYLIMWKFTERSQ
;
A
#
# COMPACT_ATOMS: atom_id res chain seq x y z
N MET A 1 14.83 18.84 -26.59
CA MET A 1 13.72 17.85 -26.57
C MET A 1 14.01 16.67 -25.63
N GLU A 2 15.24 16.44 -25.18
CA GLU A 2 15.61 15.26 -24.37
C GLU A 2 15.07 15.29 -22.93
N GLY A 3 14.84 16.47 -22.33
CA GLY A 3 14.30 16.59 -20.97
C GLY A 3 12.79 16.35 -20.81
N LEU A 4 12.01 16.29 -21.89
CA LEU A 4 10.55 16.12 -21.81
C LEU A 4 10.13 14.66 -21.56
N TRP A 5 10.95 13.70 -22.00
CA TRP A 5 10.67 12.28 -21.88
C TRP A 5 10.77 11.78 -20.43
N VAL A 6 11.60 12.43 -19.60
CA VAL A 6 11.83 12.02 -18.20
C VAL A 6 10.55 12.11 -17.36
N PRO A 7 9.83 13.26 -17.30
CA PRO A 7 8.56 13.31 -16.57
C PRO A 7 7.50 12.36 -17.14
N ILE A 8 7.41 12.26 -18.47
CA ILE A 8 6.40 11.42 -19.14
C ILE A 8 6.62 9.94 -18.78
N ALA A 9 7.87 9.46 -18.84
CA ALA A 9 8.20 8.09 -18.49
C ALA A 9 7.93 7.80 -17.00
N MET A 10 8.24 8.75 -16.11
CA MET A 10 7.91 8.64 -14.69
C MET A 10 6.41 8.48 -14.46
N PHE A 11 5.57 9.37 -15.01
CA PHE A 11 4.12 9.26 -14.83
C PHE A 11 3.54 8.03 -15.52
N ALA A 12 4.01 7.67 -16.72
CA ALA A 12 3.54 6.48 -17.43
C ALA A 12 3.83 5.19 -16.65
N SER A 13 5.04 5.05 -16.07
CA SER A 13 5.39 3.89 -15.25
C SER A 13 4.51 3.78 -13.99
N LEU A 14 4.25 4.92 -13.32
CA LEU A 14 3.34 4.97 -12.18
C LEU A 14 1.91 4.56 -12.58
N THR A 15 1.40 5.05 -13.71
CA THR A 15 0.08 4.67 -14.23
C THR A 15 0.00 3.16 -14.47
N VAL A 16 1.01 2.57 -15.12
CA VAL A 16 1.06 1.13 -15.38
C VAL A 16 1.01 0.33 -14.08
N ILE A 17 1.85 0.68 -13.09
CA ILE A 17 1.89 -0.01 -11.79
C ILE A 17 0.52 0.06 -11.09
N LEU A 18 -0.10 1.24 -11.05
CA LEU A 18 -1.41 1.41 -10.44
C LEU A 18 -2.49 0.62 -11.18
N SER A 19 -2.51 0.66 -12.52
CA SER A 19 -3.45 -0.11 -13.34
C SER A 19 -3.34 -1.61 -13.06
N PHE A 20 -2.12 -2.16 -13.00
CA PHE A 20 -1.93 -3.56 -12.65
C PHE A 20 -2.40 -3.87 -11.23
N PHE A 21 -2.05 -3.03 -10.25
CA PHE A 21 -2.49 -3.20 -8.86
C PHE A 21 -4.03 -3.27 -8.74
N PHE A 22 -4.74 -2.33 -9.37
CA PHE A 22 -6.20 -2.32 -9.40
C PHE A 22 -6.76 -3.52 -10.14
N TRP A 23 -6.16 -3.91 -11.28
CA TRP A 23 -6.59 -5.06 -12.06
C TRP A 23 -6.47 -6.38 -11.28
N PHE A 24 -5.33 -6.62 -10.63
CA PHE A 24 -5.14 -7.81 -9.78
C PHE A 24 -6.12 -7.83 -8.60
N ARG A 25 -6.35 -6.68 -7.97
CA ARG A 25 -7.32 -6.58 -6.87
C ARG A 25 -8.76 -6.82 -7.33
N TYR A 26 -9.13 -6.31 -8.50
CA TYR A 26 -10.44 -6.56 -9.11
C TYR A 26 -10.60 -8.04 -9.48
N ARG A 27 -9.58 -8.63 -10.11
CA ARG A 27 -9.58 -10.03 -10.53
C ARG A 27 -9.76 -10.99 -9.35
N GLY A 28 -9.01 -10.81 -8.26
CA GLY A 28 -9.16 -11.66 -7.08
C GLY A 28 -10.56 -11.61 -6.45
N ARG A 29 -11.20 -10.44 -6.42
CA ARG A 29 -12.60 -10.32 -5.94
C ARG A 29 -13.59 -11.02 -6.88
N ARG A 30 -13.39 -10.89 -8.18
CA ARG A 30 -14.26 -11.52 -9.20
C ARG A 30 -14.17 -13.04 -9.14
N GLU A 31 -12.97 -13.59 -9.03
CA GLU A 31 -12.75 -15.04 -8.91
C GLU A 31 -13.40 -15.60 -7.63
N MET A 32 -13.30 -14.89 -6.50
CA MET A 32 -13.98 -15.28 -5.26
C MET A 32 -15.50 -15.34 -5.42
N GLN A 33 -16.11 -14.31 -6.04
CA GLN A 33 -17.54 -14.27 -6.31
C GLN A 33 -18.00 -15.38 -7.26
N GLN A 34 -17.18 -15.72 -8.26
CA GLN A 34 -17.48 -16.82 -9.19
C GLN A 34 -17.49 -18.18 -8.47
N THR A 35 -16.53 -18.43 -7.58
CA THR A 35 -16.49 -19.65 -6.76
C THR A 35 -17.71 -19.77 -5.85
N ILE A 36 -18.11 -18.67 -5.19
CA ILE A 36 -19.31 -18.64 -4.34
C ILE A 36 -20.56 -18.96 -5.17
N ARG A 37 -20.71 -18.31 -6.33
CA ARG A 37 -21.84 -18.55 -7.22
C ARG A 37 -21.89 -20.00 -7.70
N SER A 38 -20.75 -20.58 -8.06
CA SER A 38 -20.67 -21.99 -8.46
C SER A 38 -20.99 -22.96 -7.31
N ALA A 39 -20.64 -22.64 -6.07
CA ALA A 39 -20.99 -23.44 -4.90
C ALA A 39 -22.51 -23.42 -4.63
N ILE A 40 -23.15 -22.25 -4.76
CA ILE A 40 -24.61 -22.09 -4.65
C ILE A 40 -25.33 -22.88 -5.74
N GLU A 41 -24.89 -22.77 -7.00
CA GLU A 41 -25.52 -23.45 -8.15
C GLU A 41 -25.42 -24.99 -8.04
N LYS A 42 -24.41 -25.52 -7.34
CA LYS A 42 -24.24 -26.97 -7.08
C LYS A 42 -25.10 -27.49 -5.91
N GLY A 43 -25.94 -26.65 -5.32
CA GLY A 43 -26.85 -27.04 -4.23
C GLY A 43 -26.12 -27.30 -2.90
N GLN A 44 -24.90 -26.79 -2.74
CA GLN A 44 -24.19 -26.88 -1.47
C GLN A 44 -24.91 -25.95 -0.47
N GLU A 45 -25.47 -26.49 0.60
CA GLU A 45 -26.01 -25.69 1.69
C GLU A 45 -24.86 -24.86 2.27
N LEU A 46 -24.85 -23.57 1.96
CA LEU A 46 -23.90 -22.65 2.56
C LEU A 46 -24.16 -22.67 4.06
N THR A 47 -23.20 -23.18 4.83
CA THR A 47 -23.30 -23.15 6.29
C THR A 47 -23.54 -21.70 6.73
N PRO A 48 -24.38 -21.45 7.76
CA PRO A 48 -24.69 -20.10 8.23
C PRO A 48 -23.44 -19.26 8.52
N GLU A 49 -22.34 -19.87 8.97
CA GLU A 49 -21.03 -19.25 9.18
C GLU A 49 -20.41 -18.65 7.90
N LEU A 50 -20.57 -19.29 6.74
CA LEU A 50 -20.09 -18.78 5.46
C LEU A 50 -20.89 -17.56 5.00
N VAL A 51 -22.21 -17.57 5.20
CA VAL A 51 -23.07 -16.42 4.88
C VAL A 51 -22.71 -15.22 5.76
N GLU A 52 -22.46 -15.46 7.05
CA GLU A 52 -22.11 -14.41 8.00
C GLU A 52 -20.71 -13.82 7.74
N SER A 53 -19.75 -14.64 7.32
CA SER A 53 -18.40 -14.18 6.98
C SER A 53 -18.34 -13.43 5.64
N LEU A 54 -19.24 -13.74 4.69
CA LEU A 54 -19.35 -13.01 3.41
C LEU A 54 -19.93 -11.60 3.58
N GLY A 55 -20.78 -11.38 4.59
CA GLY A 55 -21.39 -10.08 4.87
C GLY A 55 -20.51 -9.17 5.74
N LYS A 56 -19.53 -9.71 6.46
CA LYS A 56 -18.67 -8.92 7.35
C LYS A 56 -17.53 -8.27 6.56
N PRO A 57 -17.39 -6.93 6.58
CA PRO A 57 -16.19 -6.30 6.05
C PRO A 57 -14.97 -6.87 6.78
N ALA A 58 -13.94 -7.25 6.01
CA ALA A 58 -12.71 -7.79 6.56
C ALA A 58 -12.23 -6.86 7.67
N ARG A 59 -12.21 -7.36 8.92
CA ARG A 59 -11.79 -6.56 10.07
C ARG A 59 -10.39 -6.04 9.81
N PRO A 60 -10.11 -4.75 10.08
CA PRO A 60 -8.75 -4.24 10.00
C PRO A 60 -7.86 -5.11 10.90
N SER A 61 -6.89 -5.77 10.28
CA SER A 61 -5.96 -6.65 11.01
C SER A 61 -4.89 -5.76 11.62
N LYS A 62 -4.79 -5.79 12.95
CA LYS A 62 -3.76 -5.05 13.70
C LYS A 62 -2.36 -5.30 13.12
N ASP A 63 -2.02 -6.54 12.80
CA ASP A 63 -0.70 -6.89 12.25
C ASP A 63 -0.48 -6.32 10.85
N LYS A 64 -1.54 -6.16 10.06
CA LYS A 64 -1.48 -5.54 8.74
C LYS A 64 -1.17 -4.05 8.85
N ASP A 65 -1.78 -3.35 9.80
CA ASP A 65 -1.50 -1.93 10.03
C ASP A 65 -0.08 -1.72 10.54
N LEU A 66 0.43 -2.61 11.42
CA LEU A 66 1.83 -2.56 11.84
C LEU A 66 2.80 -2.75 10.67
N ARG A 67 2.53 -3.72 9.79
CA ARG A 67 3.37 -3.93 8.59
C ARG A 67 3.38 -2.69 7.70
N TYR A 68 2.24 -2.08 7.46
CA TYR A 68 2.18 -0.85 6.68
C TYR A 68 2.90 0.30 7.37
N ALA A 69 2.75 0.47 8.69
CA ALA A 69 3.46 1.48 9.45
C ALA A 69 4.98 1.35 9.27
N LEU A 70 5.52 0.14 9.45
CA LEU A 70 6.95 -0.14 9.34
C LEU A 70 7.48 0.07 7.93
N VAL A 71 6.75 -0.39 6.90
CA VAL A 71 7.15 -0.19 5.50
C VAL A 71 7.20 1.30 5.16
N TRP A 72 6.19 2.07 5.54
CA TRP A 72 6.15 3.51 5.25
C TRP A 72 7.22 4.30 6.00
N LEU A 73 7.48 3.99 7.27
CA LEU A 73 8.58 4.58 8.02
C LEU A 73 9.95 4.23 7.41
N ALA A 74 10.15 2.98 6.98
CA ALA A 74 11.38 2.56 6.33
C ALA A 74 11.62 3.31 5.00
N ILE A 75 10.58 3.52 4.21
CA ILE A 75 10.66 4.31 2.97
C ILE A 75 11.06 5.76 3.27
N ALA A 76 10.46 6.38 4.30
CA ALA A 76 10.81 7.74 4.70
C ALA A 76 12.28 7.85 5.12
N ILE A 77 12.74 6.93 5.98
CA ILE A 77 14.14 6.85 6.39
C ILE A 77 15.05 6.65 5.18
N GLY A 78 14.66 5.80 4.23
CA GLY A 78 15.39 5.57 2.99
C GLY A 78 15.57 6.83 2.15
N PHE A 79 14.51 7.62 1.94
CA PHE A 79 14.61 8.88 1.21
C PHE A 79 15.51 9.90 1.91
N SER A 80 15.36 10.08 3.22
CA SER A 80 16.21 11.00 3.99
C SER A 80 17.69 10.56 3.99
N ALA A 81 17.96 9.26 4.14
CA ALA A 81 19.32 8.71 4.08
C ALA A 81 19.94 8.86 2.68
N MET A 82 19.14 8.62 1.62
CA MET A 82 19.57 8.82 0.24
C MET A 82 19.91 10.29 -0.03
N GLY A 83 19.07 11.23 0.43
CA GLY A 83 19.35 12.66 0.33
C GLY A 83 20.63 13.06 1.04
N GLY A 84 20.89 12.51 2.23
CA GLY A 84 22.11 12.76 2.98
C GLY A 84 23.35 12.20 2.29
N ALA A 85 23.25 11.00 1.71
CA ALA A 85 24.35 10.37 0.98
C ALA A 85 24.70 11.14 -0.31
N ILE A 86 23.69 11.53 -1.10
CA ILE A 86 23.90 12.30 -2.33
C ILE A 86 24.44 13.70 -1.99
N GLY A 87 23.83 14.40 -1.03
CA GLY A 87 24.29 15.72 -0.62
C GLY A 87 25.74 15.72 -0.11
N ALA A 88 26.15 14.66 0.62
CA ALA A 88 27.53 14.50 1.04
C ALA A 88 28.49 14.16 -0.12
N ALA A 89 28.04 13.40 -1.11
CA ALA A 89 28.86 13.00 -2.27
C ALA A 89 29.07 14.14 -3.26
N GLU A 90 28.06 14.97 -3.49
CA GLU A 90 28.07 16.06 -4.48
C GLU A 90 28.34 17.45 -3.85
N ALA A 91 28.51 17.52 -2.52
CA ALA A 91 28.62 18.76 -1.76
C ALA A 91 27.42 19.71 -1.94
N GLU A 92 26.23 19.15 -2.17
CA GLU A 92 24.97 19.87 -2.34
C GLU A 92 24.02 19.61 -1.15
N GLU A 93 24.07 20.48 -0.14
CA GLU A 93 23.25 20.34 1.08
C GLU A 93 21.73 20.45 0.81
N GLU A 94 21.34 21.11 -0.29
CA GLU A 94 19.94 21.29 -0.69
C GLU A 94 19.25 19.96 -1.03
N VAL A 95 20.01 18.96 -1.49
CA VAL A 95 19.48 17.63 -1.83
C VAL A 95 18.91 16.93 -0.60
N PHE A 96 19.56 17.10 0.56
CA PHE A 96 19.07 16.53 1.82
C PHE A 96 17.73 17.16 2.22
N LEU A 97 17.59 18.48 2.09
CA LEU A 97 16.36 19.20 2.40
C LEU A 97 15.22 18.74 1.47
N LEU A 98 15.49 18.67 0.17
CA LEU A 98 14.49 18.27 -0.83
C LEU A 98 14.00 16.83 -0.61
N MET A 99 14.94 15.89 -0.43
CA MET A 99 14.60 14.49 -0.19
C MET A 99 13.91 14.28 1.16
N SER A 100 14.28 15.04 2.19
CA SER A 100 13.56 15.03 3.48
C SER A 100 12.15 15.58 3.36
N GLY A 101 11.93 16.58 2.50
CA GLY A 101 10.58 17.06 2.14
C GLY A 101 9.73 15.97 1.49
N VAL A 102 10.31 15.22 0.53
CA VAL A 102 9.63 14.06 -0.10
C VAL A 102 9.37 12.96 0.93
N ALA A 103 10.31 12.70 1.84
CA ALA A 103 10.20 11.70 2.91
C ALA A 103 9.10 12.02 3.95
N ALA A 104 8.69 13.29 4.07
CA ALA A 104 7.65 13.69 5.02
C ALA A 104 6.30 13.00 4.74
N PHE A 105 5.96 12.76 3.47
CA PHE A 105 4.74 12.06 3.08
C PHE A 105 4.70 10.60 3.55
N PRO A 106 5.66 9.73 3.19
CA PRO A 106 5.70 8.36 3.70
C PRO A 106 5.87 8.33 5.22
N PHE A 107 6.57 9.29 5.83
CA PHE A 107 6.69 9.37 7.28
C PHE A 107 5.32 9.55 7.95
N MET A 108 4.53 10.52 7.48
CA MET A 108 3.18 10.76 8.01
C MET A 108 2.23 9.58 7.78
N LEU A 109 2.33 8.90 6.62
CA LEU A 109 1.59 7.66 6.39
C LEU A 109 1.97 6.56 7.39
N GLY A 110 3.27 6.39 7.63
CA GLY A 110 3.79 5.45 8.61
C GLY A 110 3.27 5.74 10.02
N LEU A 111 3.30 7.01 10.44
CA LEU A 111 2.73 7.44 11.71
C LEU A 111 1.22 7.19 11.80
N ALA A 112 0.47 7.47 10.74
CA ALA A 112 -0.96 7.22 10.71
C ALA A 112 -1.28 5.73 10.91
N TYR A 113 -0.59 4.83 10.19
CA TYR A 113 -0.74 3.39 10.39
C TYR A 113 -0.28 2.93 11.77
N LEU A 114 0.76 3.55 12.34
CA LEU A 114 1.23 3.23 13.69
C LEU A 114 0.20 3.62 14.76
N ILE A 115 -0.44 4.79 14.58
CA ILE A 115 -1.55 5.26 15.43
C ILE A 115 -2.73 4.30 15.31
N MET A 116 -3.15 3.97 14.09
CA MET A 116 -4.22 3.00 13.87
C MET A 116 -3.89 1.63 14.50
N TRP A 117 -2.66 1.15 14.36
CA TRP A 117 -2.21 -0.09 15.00
C TRP A 117 -2.35 -0.04 16.53
N LYS A 118 -1.98 1.09 17.14
CA LYS A 118 -2.04 1.27 18.60
C LYS A 118 -3.48 1.18 19.11
N PHE A 119 -4.43 1.78 18.38
CA PHE A 119 -5.85 1.83 18.76
C PHE A 119 -6.70 0.67 18.22
N THR A 120 -6.20 -0.11 17.25
CA THR A 120 -6.91 -1.29 16.74
C THR A 120 -6.82 -2.42 17.77
N GLU A 121 -7.98 -2.87 18.25
CA GLU A 121 -8.07 -4.05 19.10
C GLU A 121 -7.60 -5.29 18.33
N ARG A 122 -6.93 -6.22 19.01
CA ARG A 122 -6.58 -7.50 18.38
C ARG A 122 -7.91 -8.23 18.12
N SER A 123 -8.29 -8.38 16.85
CA SER A 123 -9.34 -9.31 16.49
C SER A 123 -8.85 -10.73 16.81
N GLN A 124 -9.15 -11.18 18.03
CA GLN A 124 -9.10 -12.60 18.39
C GLN A 124 -10.12 -13.35 17.52
#